data_AF-A0A8C2WHA4-F1
#
_entry.id   AF-A0A8C2WHA4-F1
#
_cell.length_a   1.000
_cell.length_b   1.000
_cell.length_c   1.000
_cell.angle_alpha   90.00
_cell.angle_beta   90.00
_cell.angle_gamma   90.00
#
_symmetry.space_group_name_H-M   'P 1'
#
loop_
_entity.id
_entity.type
_entity.pdbx_description
1 polymer ?
#
loop_
_entity_poly.entity_id
_entity_poly.type
_entity_poly.pdbx_seq_one_letter_code
_entity_poly.pdbx_strand_id
1 'polypeptide(L)'
;TDAQFGANAILGVSLAVCKAGASEKDVPLYRHIADLAGNTELVLPVPAFNVINGGSHAGNKLAMQEFMVLPVGAESFKEALRIGSELYHTLKGVIQEKYGQDATNVGDEGGFAPNILENSEALELLQTAIEKAGFTDKVVVGMDVAASEFYRDGKYDLDFKSPPDPERHISGEELADIYQGFVNNYPVVSIEDPFDQDDWEAWSRLTAQVGIQVVGDDLTVTNPKRIEKAAEERACNCLLLKVNQIGSVTEAIQACKLAQANGWGVMVSHRSGETEDTFIADLVVGLCTGQIKTGAPCRSERLAKYNQLMRIEEELGDQARFAGHNFRNPSAL
;
A
#
# COMPACT_ATOMS: atom_id res chain seq x y z
N THR A 1 1.84 10.58 26.05
CA THR A 1 1.82 11.86 25.31
C THR A 1 0.67 11.88 24.33
N ASP A 2 0.53 10.86 23.49
CA ASP A 2 -0.57 10.80 22.51
C ASP A 2 -1.95 10.71 23.15
N ALA A 3 -2.10 9.92 24.22
CA ALA A 3 -3.35 9.86 24.99
C ALA A 3 -3.70 11.19 25.71
N GLN A 4 -2.76 12.14 25.78
CA GLN A 4 -2.96 13.44 26.43
C GLN A 4 -3.25 14.57 25.44
N PHE A 5 -2.64 14.56 24.25
CA PHE A 5 -2.76 15.63 23.24
C PHE A 5 -3.41 15.21 21.93
N GLY A 6 -3.53 13.91 21.67
CA GLY A 6 -3.93 13.34 20.39
C GLY A 6 -2.75 13.23 19.42
N ALA A 7 -2.60 12.06 18.78
CA ALA A 7 -1.55 11.80 17.80
C ALA A 7 -1.60 12.78 16.60
N ASN A 8 -2.80 13.24 16.23
CA ASN A 8 -3.01 14.24 15.19
C ASN A 8 -2.39 15.60 15.51
N ALA A 9 -2.47 16.06 16.77
CA ALA A 9 -1.88 17.34 17.18
C ALA A 9 -0.34 17.27 17.20
N ILE A 10 0.20 16.17 17.73
CA ILE A 10 1.65 15.94 17.81
C ILE A 10 2.23 15.80 16.40
N LEU A 11 1.57 15.02 15.53
CA LEU A 11 2.04 14.78 14.18
C LEU A 11 2.09 16.07 13.36
N GLY A 12 1.07 16.92 13.43
CA GLY A 12 1.06 18.19 12.71
C GLY A 12 2.28 19.06 13.02
N VAL A 13 2.65 19.16 14.31
CA VAL A 13 3.86 19.87 14.74
C VAL A 13 5.12 19.13 14.26
N SER A 14 5.17 17.80 14.39
CA SER A 14 6.31 16.98 13.98
C SER A 14 6.63 17.13 12.49
N LEU A 15 5.61 17.09 11.62
CA LEU A 15 5.74 17.29 10.17
C LEU A 15 6.21 18.71 9.85
N ALA A 16 5.63 19.73 10.49
CA ALA A 16 6.01 21.12 10.28
C ALA A 16 7.45 21.41 10.70
N VAL A 17 7.91 20.82 11.83
CA VAL A 17 9.29 20.92 12.29
C VAL A 17 10.25 20.25 11.28
N CYS A 18 9.88 19.10 10.73
CA CYS A 18 10.69 18.42 9.71
C CYS A 18 10.83 19.27 8.43
N LYS A 19 9.73 19.90 7.97
CA LYS A 19 9.74 20.85 6.84
C LYS A 19 10.62 22.07 7.12
N ALA A 20 10.44 22.71 8.29
CA ALA A 20 11.26 23.85 8.70
C ALA A 20 12.75 23.47 8.83
N GLY A 21 13.05 22.28 9.33
CA GLY A 21 14.42 21.75 9.44
C GLY A 21 15.09 21.51 8.09
N ALA A 22 14.33 21.16 7.05
CA ALA A 22 14.84 21.09 5.68
C ALA A 22 15.17 22.49 5.14
N SER A 23 14.26 23.46 5.32
CA SER A 23 14.46 24.85 4.91
C SER A 23 15.65 25.53 5.61
N GLU A 24 15.83 25.30 6.91
CA GLU A 24 16.97 25.83 7.68
C GLU A 24 18.31 25.32 7.16
N LYS A 25 18.35 24.08 6.65
CA LYS A 25 19.54 23.48 6.05
C LYS A 25 19.71 23.82 4.56
N ASP A 26 18.77 24.55 3.95
CA ASP A 26 18.72 24.84 2.52
C ASP A 26 18.80 23.56 1.65
N VAL A 27 18.07 22.51 2.06
CA VAL A 27 17.97 21.25 1.30
C VAL A 27 16.51 20.86 1.05
N PRO A 28 16.22 20.09 0.00
CA PRO A 28 14.90 19.49 -0.21
C PRO A 28 14.48 18.60 0.97
N LEU A 29 13.17 18.47 1.18
CA LEU A 29 12.63 17.72 2.32
C LEU A 29 13.05 16.24 2.29
N TYR A 30 13.01 15.58 1.13
CA TYR A 30 13.47 14.20 0.99
C TYR A 30 14.93 14.01 1.42
N ARG A 31 15.80 15.00 1.16
CA ARG A 31 17.22 14.97 1.56
C ARG A 31 17.36 15.17 3.06
N HIS A 32 16.58 16.08 3.64
CA HIS A 32 16.54 16.25 5.09
C HIS A 32 16.08 14.97 5.81
N ILE A 33 15.04 14.31 5.30
CA ILE A 33 14.54 13.03 5.83
C ILE A 33 15.61 11.94 5.69
N ALA A 34 16.30 11.88 4.55
CA ALA A 34 17.40 10.93 4.36
C ALA A 34 18.54 11.14 5.36
N ASP A 35 18.90 12.38 5.68
CA ASP A 35 19.89 12.68 6.72
C ASP A 35 19.43 12.20 8.11
N LEU A 36 18.14 12.41 8.45
CA LEU A 36 17.56 11.93 9.71
C LEU A 36 17.54 10.39 9.80
N ALA A 37 17.31 9.72 8.67
CA ALA A 37 17.30 8.25 8.58
C ALA A 37 18.71 7.65 8.55
N GLY A 38 19.69 8.42 8.06
CA GLY A 38 21.06 7.97 7.82
C GLY A 38 21.28 7.38 6.42
N ASN A 39 20.45 7.74 5.45
CA ASN A 39 20.51 7.24 4.08
C ASN A 39 21.32 8.18 3.17
N THR A 40 22.22 7.65 2.35
CA THR A 40 23.05 8.45 1.43
C THR A 40 22.51 8.40 0.01
N GLU A 41 22.30 7.20 -0.53
CA GLU A 41 21.78 6.97 -1.88
C GLU A 41 20.25 6.87 -1.83
N LEU A 42 19.59 7.67 -2.67
CA LEU A 42 18.14 7.78 -2.71
C LEU A 42 17.54 6.90 -3.80
N VAL A 43 16.33 6.42 -3.55
CA VAL A 43 15.60 5.55 -4.49
C VAL A 43 14.17 6.04 -4.64
N LEU A 44 13.72 6.16 -5.88
CA LEU A 44 12.33 6.39 -6.24
C LEU A 44 11.53 5.10 -6.11
N PRO A 45 10.33 5.15 -5.49
CA PRO A 45 9.56 3.96 -5.19
C PRO A 45 8.79 3.44 -6.39
N VAL A 46 8.46 2.13 -6.40
CA VAL A 46 7.35 1.63 -7.21
C VAL A 46 6.03 2.12 -6.59
N PRO A 47 5.17 2.81 -7.34
CA PRO A 47 3.83 3.15 -6.88
C PRO A 47 2.91 1.93 -6.93
N ALA A 48 2.25 1.63 -5.83
CA ALA A 48 1.12 0.71 -5.75
C ALA A 48 -0.18 1.51 -5.90
N PHE A 49 -0.78 1.44 -7.08
CA PHE A 49 -1.98 2.21 -7.41
C PHE A 49 -3.22 1.42 -7.05
N ASN A 50 -3.99 1.90 -6.06
CA ASN A 50 -5.27 1.29 -5.68
C ASN A 50 -6.34 1.58 -6.73
N VAL A 51 -6.60 0.65 -7.66
CA VAL A 51 -7.41 0.90 -8.86
C VAL A 51 -8.82 0.29 -8.81
N ILE A 52 -9.07 -0.65 -7.91
CA ILE A 52 -10.43 -1.12 -7.55
C ILE A 52 -10.56 -1.07 -6.03
N ASN A 53 -11.61 -0.40 -5.56
CA ASN A 53 -11.96 -0.31 -4.15
C ASN A 53 -13.08 -1.29 -3.78
N GLY A 54 -12.89 -1.98 -2.66
CA GLY A 54 -13.91 -2.76 -1.96
C GLY A 54 -13.91 -2.42 -0.48
N GLY A 55 -14.22 -3.40 0.36
CA GLY A 55 -14.21 -3.29 1.82
C GLY A 55 -14.98 -2.06 2.31
N SER A 56 -14.42 -1.38 3.30
CA SER A 56 -14.98 -0.16 3.91
C SER A 56 -14.78 1.10 3.05
N HIS A 57 -14.03 1.03 1.95
CA HIS A 57 -13.73 2.17 1.06
C HIS A 57 -14.72 2.33 -0.11
N ALA A 58 -15.67 1.39 -0.27
CA ALA A 58 -16.61 1.38 -1.39
C ALA A 58 -17.99 0.81 -1.02
N GLY A 59 -19.03 1.44 -1.56
CA GLY A 59 -20.43 1.01 -1.44
C GLY A 59 -20.82 -0.16 -2.34
N ASN A 60 -19.95 -1.17 -2.48
CA ASN A 60 -20.20 -2.43 -3.20
C ASN A 60 -20.23 -3.62 -2.22
N LYS A 61 -20.30 -4.86 -2.72
CA LYS A 61 -20.26 -6.08 -1.89
C LYS A 61 -18.86 -6.63 -1.62
N LEU A 62 -17.92 -6.35 -2.52
CA LEU A 62 -16.53 -6.79 -2.48
C LEU A 62 -15.91 -6.61 -1.09
N ALA A 63 -15.49 -7.70 -0.44
CA ALA A 63 -15.02 -7.63 0.94
C ALA A 63 -13.59 -7.09 1.07
N MET A 64 -12.67 -7.50 0.19
CA MET A 64 -11.28 -7.02 0.23
C MET A 64 -11.21 -5.55 -0.19
N GLN A 65 -10.36 -4.80 0.49
CA GLN A 65 -10.41 -3.34 0.48
C GLN A 65 -9.76 -2.70 -0.75
N GLU A 66 -8.61 -3.20 -1.19
CA GLU A 66 -7.79 -2.59 -2.24
C GLU A 66 -7.25 -3.63 -3.20
N PHE A 67 -7.39 -3.36 -4.50
CA PHE A 67 -6.72 -4.12 -5.54
C PHE A 67 -5.81 -3.16 -6.31
N MET A 68 -4.52 -3.38 -6.13
CA MET A 68 -3.47 -2.47 -6.56
C MET A 68 -2.72 -2.99 -7.78
N VAL A 69 -2.27 -2.08 -8.64
CA VAL A 69 -1.32 -2.38 -9.71
C VAL A 69 0.03 -1.72 -9.45
N LEU A 70 1.10 -2.48 -9.63
CA LEU A 70 2.48 -2.08 -9.38
C LEU A 70 3.29 -2.21 -10.69
N PRO A 71 3.67 -1.10 -11.33
CA PRO A 71 4.48 -1.11 -12.57
C PRO A 71 5.97 -1.38 -12.31
N VAL A 72 6.29 -2.57 -11.79
CA VAL A 72 7.66 -2.97 -11.42
C VAL A 72 8.64 -3.05 -12.60
N GLY A 73 8.14 -3.24 -13.82
CA GLY A 73 8.94 -3.27 -15.05
C GLY A 73 9.07 -1.93 -15.78
N ALA A 74 8.71 -0.82 -15.12
CA ALA A 74 9.00 0.53 -15.61
C ALA A 74 10.49 0.87 -15.45
N GLU A 75 11.01 1.75 -16.31
CA GLU A 75 12.41 2.21 -16.29
C GLU A 75 12.61 3.44 -15.38
N SER A 76 11.53 4.13 -15.03
CA SER A 76 11.52 5.35 -14.22
C SER A 76 10.19 5.48 -13.47
N PHE A 77 10.15 6.33 -12.44
CA PHE A 77 8.92 6.67 -11.75
C PHE A 77 7.91 7.34 -12.69
N LYS A 78 8.37 8.26 -13.55
CA LYS A 78 7.54 8.88 -14.59
C LYS A 78 6.92 7.85 -15.53
N GLU A 79 7.68 6.85 -15.98
CA GLU A 79 7.11 5.78 -16.79
C GLU A 79 6.12 4.92 -15.98
N ALA A 80 6.43 4.60 -14.72
CA ALA A 80 5.52 3.86 -13.84
C ALA A 80 4.17 4.58 -13.68
N LEU A 81 4.19 5.91 -13.48
CA LEU A 81 2.98 6.70 -13.39
C LEU A 81 2.19 6.71 -14.70
N ARG A 82 2.87 6.79 -15.85
CA ARG A 82 2.23 6.66 -17.17
C ARG A 82 1.52 5.31 -17.29
N ILE A 83 2.25 4.21 -17.06
CA ILE A 83 1.70 2.83 -17.13
C ILE A 83 0.48 2.69 -16.20
N GLY A 84 0.59 3.12 -14.94
CA GLY A 84 -0.51 3.06 -13.99
C GLY A 84 -1.74 3.85 -14.44
N SER A 85 -1.55 5.04 -15.03
CA SER A 85 -2.65 5.87 -15.53
C SER A 85 -3.30 5.33 -16.82
N GLU A 86 -2.52 4.81 -17.76
CA GLU A 86 -3.02 4.16 -18.98
C GLU A 86 -3.82 2.90 -18.62
N LEU A 87 -3.31 2.08 -17.69
CA LEU A 87 -4.01 0.91 -17.16
C LEU A 87 -5.30 1.32 -16.44
N TYR A 88 -5.27 2.33 -15.58
CA TYR A 88 -6.46 2.81 -14.88
C TYR A 88 -7.57 3.27 -15.86
N HIS A 89 -7.21 4.01 -16.91
CA HIS A 89 -8.18 4.38 -17.96
C HIS A 89 -8.69 3.18 -18.75
N THR A 90 -7.83 2.19 -19.01
CA THR A 90 -8.21 0.95 -19.69
C THR A 90 -9.18 0.13 -18.83
N LEU A 91 -8.89 0.01 -17.54
CA LEU A 91 -9.73 -0.65 -16.55
C LEU A 91 -11.11 0.00 -16.45
N LYS A 92 -11.19 1.34 -16.50
CA LYS A 92 -12.47 2.05 -16.59
C LYS A 92 -13.34 1.53 -17.73
N GLY A 93 -12.75 1.37 -18.91
CA GLY A 93 -13.43 0.85 -20.10
C GLY A 93 -13.86 -0.60 -19.93
N VAL A 94 -13.01 -1.46 -19.35
CA VAL A 94 -13.33 -2.87 -19.07
C VAL A 94 -14.52 -2.98 -18.10
N ILE A 95 -14.50 -2.21 -17.01
CA ILE A 95 -15.59 -2.18 -16.03
C ILE A 95 -16.87 -1.63 -16.66
N GLN A 96 -16.77 -0.55 -17.42
CA GLN A 96 -17.93 0.05 -18.10
C GLN A 96 -18.58 -0.91 -19.09
N GLU A 97 -17.78 -1.68 -19.83
CA GLU A 97 -18.26 -2.66 -20.79
C GLU A 97 -18.98 -3.83 -20.10
N LYS A 98 -18.47 -4.30 -18.95
CA LYS A 98 -19.03 -5.46 -18.24
C LYS A 98 -20.21 -5.12 -17.32
N TYR A 99 -20.17 -3.99 -16.61
CA TYR A 99 -21.16 -3.63 -15.58
C TYR A 99 -21.89 -2.31 -15.82
N GLY A 100 -21.59 -1.61 -16.90
CA GLY A 100 -22.20 -0.32 -17.23
C GLY A 100 -21.50 0.87 -16.58
N GLN A 101 -21.95 2.07 -16.97
CA GLN A 101 -21.31 3.34 -16.59
C GLN A 101 -21.33 3.61 -15.08
N ASP A 102 -22.39 3.20 -14.39
CA ASP A 102 -22.57 3.46 -12.95
C ASP A 102 -21.51 2.74 -12.09
N ALA A 103 -20.92 1.65 -12.60
CA ALA A 103 -19.84 0.90 -11.95
C ALA A 103 -18.48 1.59 -12.04
N THR A 104 -18.36 2.70 -12.80
CA THR A 104 -17.10 3.45 -12.98
C THR A 104 -16.97 4.67 -12.08
N ASN A 105 -17.89 4.83 -11.13
CA ASN A 105 -17.69 5.75 -10.02
C ASN A 105 -16.52 5.26 -9.13
N VAL A 106 -15.90 6.19 -8.42
CA VAL A 106 -14.71 5.92 -7.62
C VAL A 106 -15.01 5.90 -6.13
N GLY A 107 -14.29 5.08 -5.38
CA GLY A 107 -14.28 5.07 -3.92
C GLY A 107 -13.45 6.21 -3.34
N ASP A 108 -13.17 6.11 -2.03
CA ASP A 108 -12.47 7.15 -1.28
C ASP A 108 -11.05 7.42 -1.82
N GLU A 109 -10.39 6.38 -2.31
CA GLU A 109 -8.99 6.45 -2.77
C GLU A 109 -8.84 6.59 -4.29
N GLY A 110 -9.97 6.77 -4.99
CA GLY A 110 -10.00 7.01 -6.42
C GLY A 110 -10.02 5.75 -7.28
N GLY A 111 -10.00 4.54 -6.70
CA GLY A 111 -10.21 3.29 -7.43
C GLY A 111 -11.68 3.10 -7.79
N PHE A 112 -11.97 2.31 -8.83
CA PHE A 112 -13.35 2.04 -9.23
C PHE A 112 -14.08 1.18 -8.19
N ALA A 113 -15.38 1.37 -8.04
CA ALA A 113 -16.22 0.63 -7.10
C ALA A 113 -17.30 -0.20 -7.83
N PRO A 114 -16.93 -1.19 -8.67
CA PRO A 114 -17.91 -2.04 -9.33
C PRO A 114 -18.71 -2.85 -8.30
N ASN A 115 -19.97 -3.13 -8.60
CA ASN A 115 -20.86 -3.90 -7.72
C ASN A 115 -20.63 -5.42 -7.87
N ILE A 116 -19.42 -5.86 -7.54
CA ILE A 116 -19.00 -7.25 -7.51
C ILE A 116 -18.90 -7.74 -6.07
N LEU A 117 -19.03 -9.07 -5.88
CA LEU A 117 -18.89 -9.74 -4.59
C LEU A 117 -17.58 -10.53 -4.53
N GLU A 118 -17.29 -11.30 -5.59
CA GLU A 118 -16.15 -12.19 -5.65
C GLU A 118 -14.84 -11.43 -5.79
N ASN A 119 -13.89 -11.69 -4.88
CA ASN A 119 -12.57 -11.03 -4.91
C ASN A 119 -11.74 -11.46 -6.13
N SER A 120 -11.92 -12.70 -6.62
CA SER A 120 -11.31 -13.17 -7.86
C SER A 120 -11.78 -12.38 -9.08
N GLU A 121 -13.04 -11.93 -9.09
CA GLU A 121 -13.60 -11.15 -10.20
C GLU A 121 -12.90 -9.77 -10.32
N ALA A 122 -12.48 -9.18 -9.20
CA ALA A 122 -11.64 -7.97 -9.23
C ALA A 122 -10.27 -8.24 -9.86
N LEU A 123 -9.63 -9.38 -9.53
CA LEU A 123 -8.35 -9.79 -10.11
C LEU A 123 -8.47 -10.10 -11.61
N GLU A 124 -9.56 -10.73 -12.04
CA GLU A 124 -9.85 -10.97 -13.46
C GLU A 124 -10.02 -9.67 -14.27
N LEU A 125 -10.68 -8.66 -13.68
CA LEU A 125 -10.80 -7.34 -14.29
C LEU A 125 -9.43 -6.67 -14.44
N LEU A 126 -8.57 -6.78 -13.43
CA LEU A 126 -7.20 -6.27 -13.51
C LEU A 126 -6.38 -7.00 -14.55
N GLN A 127 -6.42 -8.32 -14.60
CA GLN A 127 -5.72 -9.13 -15.60
C GLN A 127 -6.14 -8.72 -17.02
N THR A 128 -7.46 -8.62 -17.25
CA THR A 128 -8.01 -8.19 -18.54
C THR A 128 -7.52 -6.77 -18.91
N ALA A 129 -7.49 -5.85 -17.95
CA ALA A 129 -7.03 -4.49 -18.18
C ALA A 129 -5.51 -4.42 -18.44
N ILE A 130 -4.70 -5.20 -17.72
CA ILE A 130 -3.25 -5.31 -17.91
C ILE A 130 -2.94 -5.82 -19.33
N GLU A 131 -3.62 -6.89 -19.75
CA GLU A 131 -3.47 -7.47 -21.08
C GLU A 131 -3.91 -6.50 -22.18
N LYS A 132 -5.07 -5.86 -22.02
CA LYS A 132 -5.62 -4.89 -22.98
C LYS A 132 -4.77 -3.63 -23.11
N ALA A 133 -4.11 -3.20 -22.03
CA ALA A 133 -3.18 -2.08 -22.04
C ALA A 133 -1.78 -2.45 -22.58
N GLY A 134 -1.49 -3.75 -22.77
CA GLY A 134 -0.20 -4.22 -23.27
C GLY A 134 0.93 -4.19 -22.25
N PHE A 135 0.62 -4.34 -20.95
CA PHE A 135 1.58 -4.21 -19.85
C PHE A 135 1.80 -5.50 -19.04
N THR A 136 1.45 -6.67 -19.58
CA THR A 136 1.58 -7.97 -18.91
C THR A 136 2.97 -8.23 -18.33
N ASP A 137 4.04 -7.87 -19.05
CA ASP A 137 5.42 -8.10 -18.58
C ASP A 137 5.93 -7.00 -17.64
N LYS A 138 5.19 -5.91 -17.44
CA LYS A 138 5.61 -4.74 -16.66
C LYS A 138 4.86 -4.55 -15.34
N VAL A 139 3.66 -5.12 -15.22
CA VAL A 139 2.74 -4.83 -14.10
C VAL A 139 2.45 -6.10 -13.33
N VAL A 140 2.54 -5.99 -12.00
CA VAL A 140 2.12 -7.00 -11.04
C VAL A 140 1.02 -6.44 -10.14
N VAL A 141 0.38 -7.30 -9.35
CA VAL A 141 -0.76 -6.94 -8.50
C VAL A 141 -0.37 -6.98 -7.02
N GLY A 142 -0.90 -6.02 -6.27
CA GLY A 142 -0.90 -6.01 -4.81
C GLY A 142 -2.34 -6.00 -4.30
N MET A 143 -2.55 -6.45 -3.07
CA MET A 143 -3.87 -6.44 -2.43
C MET A 143 -3.74 -5.90 -1.01
N ASP A 144 -4.70 -5.10 -0.58
CA ASP A 144 -4.98 -4.89 0.84
C ASP A 144 -6.34 -5.48 1.13
N VAL A 145 -6.31 -6.50 1.97
CA VAL A 145 -7.48 -7.28 2.35
C VAL A 145 -8.25 -6.54 3.45
N ALA A 146 -7.54 -5.91 4.39
CA ALA A 146 -8.10 -5.34 5.63
C ALA A 146 -9.00 -6.34 6.38
N ALA A 147 -8.50 -7.57 6.61
CA ALA A 147 -9.33 -8.67 7.11
C ALA A 147 -9.94 -8.43 8.50
N SER A 148 -9.35 -7.57 9.31
CA SER A 148 -9.91 -7.13 10.60
C SER A 148 -11.33 -6.57 10.45
N GLU A 149 -11.65 -5.91 9.33
CA GLU A 149 -12.98 -5.31 9.09
C GLU A 149 -14.10 -6.36 8.99
N PHE A 150 -13.75 -7.57 8.56
CA PHE A 150 -14.67 -8.68 8.37
C PHE A 150 -14.35 -9.91 9.21
N TYR A 151 -13.48 -9.77 10.21
CA TYR A 151 -13.27 -10.77 11.23
C TYR A 151 -14.49 -10.86 12.17
N ARG A 152 -15.01 -12.06 12.38
CA ARG A 152 -16.22 -12.36 13.17
C ARG A 152 -16.00 -13.64 13.97
N ASP A 153 -15.88 -13.52 15.29
CA ASP A 153 -15.86 -14.65 16.23
C ASP A 153 -14.87 -15.78 15.86
N GLY A 154 -13.62 -15.44 15.49
CA GLY A 154 -12.62 -16.45 15.10
C GLY A 154 -12.65 -16.86 13.62
N LYS A 155 -13.53 -16.25 12.82
CA LYS A 155 -13.73 -16.53 11.39
C LYS A 155 -13.78 -15.23 10.59
N TYR A 156 -13.95 -15.34 9.27
CA TYR A 156 -13.96 -14.23 8.32
C TYR A 156 -15.22 -14.24 7.46
N ASP A 157 -15.87 -13.09 7.31
CA ASP A 157 -17.09 -12.90 6.52
C ASP A 157 -16.81 -12.16 5.20
N LEU A 158 -16.61 -12.90 4.11
CA LEU A 158 -16.34 -12.31 2.78
C LEU A 158 -17.55 -11.61 2.13
N ASP A 159 -18.69 -11.48 2.82
CA ASP A 159 -19.85 -10.68 2.40
C ASP A 159 -20.36 -9.82 3.57
N PHE A 160 -19.46 -9.33 4.44
CA PHE A 160 -19.77 -8.58 5.67
C PHE A 160 -20.64 -7.32 5.50
N LYS A 161 -20.77 -6.82 4.27
CA LYS A 161 -21.61 -5.66 3.92
C LYS A 161 -23.07 -6.04 3.64
N SER A 162 -23.35 -7.33 3.45
CA SER A 162 -24.71 -7.88 3.39
C SER A 162 -25.21 -8.21 4.81
N PRO A 163 -26.52 -8.45 5.00
CA PRO A 163 -27.07 -8.86 6.30
C PRO A 163 -26.28 -10.02 6.93
N PRO A 164 -26.02 -10.01 8.25
CA PRO A 164 -25.19 -11.03 8.90
C PRO A 164 -25.72 -12.45 8.71
N ASP A 165 -24.82 -13.37 8.33
CA ASP A 165 -25.10 -14.80 8.16
C ASP A 165 -23.89 -15.64 8.60
N PRO A 166 -23.87 -16.16 9.85
CA PRO A 166 -22.73 -16.92 10.37
C PRO A 166 -22.38 -18.21 9.60
N GLU A 167 -23.31 -18.76 8.81
CA GLU A 167 -23.09 -20.00 8.06
C GLU A 167 -22.13 -19.81 6.89
N ARG A 168 -21.96 -18.57 6.38
CA ARG A 168 -21.01 -18.26 5.30
C ARG A 168 -19.61 -17.91 5.80
N HIS A 169 -19.41 -17.81 7.11
CA HIS A 169 -18.12 -17.43 7.68
C HIS A 169 -17.10 -18.55 7.48
N ILE A 170 -15.93 -18.20 6.95
CA ILE A 170 -14.83 -19.12 6.68
C ILE A 170 -13.73 -18.99 7.74
N SER A 171 -12.98 -20.06 7.96
CA SER A 171 -11.81 -20.08 8.83
C SER A 171 -10.62 -19.34 8.22
N GLY A 172 -9.62 -19.02 9.06
CA GLY A 172 -8.33 -18.49 8.57
C GLY A 172 -7.59 -19.46 7.64
N GLU A 173 -7.78 -20.78 7.80
CA GLU A 173 -7.20 -21.79 6.90
C GLU A 173 -7.84 -21.72 5.51
N GLU A 174 -9.18 -21.70 5.44
CA GLU A 174 -9.90 -21.54 4.17
C GLU A 174 -9.57 -20.22 3.47
N LEU A 175 -9.41 -19.14 4.25
CA LEU A 175 -9.00 -17.84 3.72
C LEU A 175 -7.55 -17.85 3.19
N ALA A 176 -6.63 -18.54 3.87
CA ALA A 176 -5.26 -18.74 3.39
C ALA A 176 -5.22 -19.53 2.06
N ASP A 177 -6.08 -20.53 1.90
CA ASP A 177 -6.21 -21.30 0.66
C ASP A 177 -6.73 -20.44 -0.50
N ILE A 178 -7.66 -19.51 -0.23
CA ILE A 178 -8.10 -18.50 -1.21
C ILE A 178 -6.92 -17.63 -1.66
N TYR A 179 -6.10 -17.13 -0.73
CA TYR A 179 -4.93 -16.32 -1.09
C TYR A 179 -3.89 -17.09 -1.90
N GLN A 180 -3.61 -18.34 -1.55
CA GLN A 180 -2.75 -19.21 -2.36
C GLN A 180 -3.33 -19.39 -3.76
N GLY A 181 -4.65 -19.56 -3.89
CA GLY A 181 -5.35 -19.55 -5.17
C GLY A 181 -5.10 -18.26 -5.96
N PHE A 182 -5.12 -17.09 -5.31
CA PHE A 182 -4.85 -15.82 -5.99
C PHE A 182 -3.39 -15.70 -6.45
N VAL A 183 -2.43 -16.06 -5.59
CA VAL A 183 -1.00 -16.01 -5.92
C VAL A 183 -0.64 -16.98 -7.04
N ASN A 184 -1.31 -18.13 -7.13
CA ASN A 184 -1.04 -19.13 -8.16
C ASN A 184 -1.65 -18.76 -9.53
N ASN A 185 -2.77 -18.04 -9.55
CA ASN A 185 -3.55 -17.80 -10.77
C ASN A 185 -3.39 -16.37 -11.34
N TYR A 186 -2.93 -15.41 -10.53
CA TYR A 186 -2.76 -14.01 -10.91
C TYR A 186 -1.36 -13.52 -10.51
N PRO A 187 -0.84 -12.43 -11.12
CA PRO A 187 0.50 -11.92 -10.79
C PRO A 187 0.52 -11.15 -9.45
N VAL A 188 -0.07 -11.71 -8.39
CA VAL A 188 -0.11 -11.13 -7.05
C VAL A 188 1.26 -11.31 -6.39
N VAL A 189 1.90 -10.20 -6.02
CA VAL A 189 3.24 -10.18 -5.40
C VAL A 189 3.25 -9.55 -4.01
N SER A 190 2.12 -8.99 -3.56
CA SER A 190 1.99 -8.37 -2.25
C SER A 190 0.56 -8.54 -1.73
N ILE A 191 0.42 -9.02 -0.49
CA ILE A 191 -0.86 -9.06 0.23
C ILE A 191 -0.67 -8.38 1.58
N GLU A 192 -1.50 -7.38 1.86
CA GLU A 192 -1.57 -6.62 3.10
C GLU A 192 -2.79 -7.08 3.92
N ASP A 193 -2.60 -7.14 5.24
CA ASP A 193 -3.61 -7.54 6.23
C ASP A 193 -4.49 -8.75 5.84
N PRO A 194 -3.87 -9.89 5.45
CA PRO A 194 -4.61 -11.10 5.08
C PRO A 194 -5.46 -11.69 6.21
N PHE A 195 -5.17 -11.35 7.47
CA PHE A 195 -5.90 -11.83 8.64
C PHE A 195 -6.12 -10.70 9.63
N ASP A 196 -6.98 -10.96 10.62
CA ASP A 196 -7.23 -10.02 11.71
C ASP A 196 -5.92 -9.62 12.41
N GLN A 197 -5.88 -8.38 12.90
CA GLN A 197 -4.73 -7.80 13.58
C GLN A 197 -4.20 -8.62 14.76
N ASP A 198 -5.01 -9.49 15.38
CA ASP A 198 -4.62 -10.35 16.49
C ASP A 198 -4.63 -11.86 16.16
N ASP A 199 -4.88 -12.26 14.90
CA ASP A 199 -4.82 -13.66 14.45
C ASP A 199 -3.39 -14.09 14.06
N TRP A 200 -2.47 -13.91 14.99
CA TRP A 200 -1.03 -14.11 14.82
C TRP A 200 -0.64 -15.48 14.22
N GLU A 201 -1.36 -16.54 14.58
CA GLU A 201 -1.10 -17.89 14.06
C GLU A 201 -1.37 -17.98 12.55
N ALA A 202 -2.48 -17.42 12.07
CA ALA A 202 -2.82 -17.40 10.66
C ALA A 202 -1.78 -16.61 9.84
N TRP A 203 -1.35 -15.46 10.36
CA TRP A 203 -0.28 -14.65 9.77
C TRP A 203 1.02 -15.43 9.58
N SER A 204 1.56 -16.01 10.65
CA SER A 204 2.81 -16.79 10.60
C SER A 204 2.68 -17.99 9.67
N ARG A 205 1.51 -18.64 9.63
CA ARG A 205 1.25 -19.78 8.76
C ARG A 205 1.29 -19.39 7.27
N LEU A 206 0.57 -18.35 6.87
CA LEU A 206 0.57 -17.89 5.48
C LEU A 206 1.96 -17.41 5.07
N THR A 207 2.62 -16.59 5.89
CA THR A 207 3.95 -16.06 5.59
C THR A 207 5.00 -17.16 5.42
N ALA A 208 4.86 -18.30 6.12
CA ALA A 208 5.72 -19.46 5.92
C ALA A 208 5.45 -20.24 4.62
N GLN A 209 4.25 -20.10 4.05
CA GLN A 209 3.81 -20.83 2.85
C GLN A 209 4.04 -20.06 1.54
N VAL A 210 4.12 -18.73 1.59
CA VAL A 210 4.21 -17.89 0.39
C VAL A 210 5.58 -17.23 0.21
N GLY A 211 6.01 -17.08 -1.05
CA GLY A 211 7.25 -16.36 -1.41
C GLY A 211 7.06 -14.86 -1.68
N ILE A 212 5.83 -14.38 -1.64
CA ILE A 212 5.47 -13.00 -1.96
C ILE A 212 5.73 -12.05 -0.78
N GLN A 213 5.44 -10.77 -0.97
CA GLN A 213 5.41 -9.81 0.12
C GLN A 213 4.12 -9.98 0.95
N VAL A 214 4.25 -10.04 2.27
CA VAL A 214 3.13 -10.01 3.23
C VAL A 214 3.32 -8.77 4.08
N VAL A 215 2.36 -7.84 4.01
CA VAL A 215 2.46 -6.50 4.61
C VAL A 215 1.61 -6.45 5.88
N GLY A 216 2.20 -6.04 7.00
CA GLY A 216 1.46 -5.75 8.23
C GLY A 216 1.09 -4.28 8.32
N ASP A 217 -0.20 -3.96 8.30
CA ASP A 217 -0.77 -2.64 8.57
C ASP A 217 -1.40 -2.60 9.95
N ASP A 218 -2.65 -3.05 10.13
CA ASP A 218 -3.32 -3.10 11.43
C ASP A 218 -2.63 -4.09 12.39
N LEU A 219 -1.98 -5.12 11.84
CA LEU A 219 -1.12 -6.01 12.63
C LEU A 219 -0.02 -5.25 13.37
N THR A 220 0.58 -4.23 12.74
CA THR A 220 1.77 -3.56 13.27
C THR A 220 1.51 -2.13 13.74
N VAL A 221 0.51 -1.46 13.19
CA VAL A 221 0.12 -0.06 13.41
C VAL A 221 1.30 0.90 13.50
N THR A 222 2.33 0.68 12.67
CA THR A 222 3.59 1.44 12.71
C THR A 222 4.22 1.49 14.12
N ASN A 223 3.91 0.53 14.99
CA ASN A 223 4.31 0.50 16.40
C ASN A 223 5.50 -0.45 16.61
N PRO A 224 6.64 0.05 17.13
CA PRO A 224 7.84 -0.77 17.32
C PRO A 224 7.62 -2.07 18.09
N LYS A 225 6.74 -2.09 19.11
CA LYS A 225 6.48 -3.31 19.90
C LYS A 225 5.74 -4.38 19.10
N ARG A 226 4.78 -3.98 18.26
CA ARG A 226 4.06 -4.94 17.41
C ARG A 226 4.94 -5.38 16.25
N ILE A 227 5.80 -4.51 15.73
CA ILE A 227 6.82 -4.86 14.73
C ILE A 227 7.80 -5.89 15.30
N GLU A 228 8.33 -5.69 16.51
CA GLU A 228 9.21 -6.65 17.19
C GLU A 228 8.52 -8.01 17.35
N LYS A 229 7.29 -8.04 17.86
CA LYS A 229 6.51 -9.28 17.98
C LYS A 229 6.30 -9.96 16.62
N ALA A 230 5.93 -9.20 15.59
CA ALA A 230 5.70 -9.73 14.26
C ALA A 230 6.98 -10.27 13.60
N ALA A 231 8.14 -9.69 13.90
CA ALA A 231 9.44 -10.23 13.50
C ALA A 231 9.77 -11.54 14.24
N GLU A 232 9.54 -11.60 15.56
CA GLU A 232 9.75 -12.81 16.37
C GLU A 232 8.88 -13.98 15.90
N GLU A 233 7.61 -13.71 15.62
CA GLU A 233 6.64 -14.72 15.17
C GLU A 233 6.71 -15.00 13.66
N ARG A 234 7.52 -14.24 12.91
CA ARG A 234 7.60 -14.29 11.44
C ARG A 234 6.22 -14.12 10.79
N ALA A 235 5.42 -13.22 11.36
CA ALA A 235 4.03 -13.00 10.98
C ALA A 235 3.90 -12.33 9.60
N CYS A 236 4.81 -11.42 9.25
CA CYS A 236 4.87 -10.75 7.95
C CYS A 236 6.32 -10.44 7.54
N ASN A 237 6.52 -9.86 6.36
CA ASN A 237 7.86 -9.51 5.83
C ASN A 237 7.93 -8.12 5.20
N CYS A 238 6.91 -7.29 5.45
CA CYS A 238 6.87 -5.89 5.06
C CYS A 238 6.03 -5.11 6.08
N LEU A 239 6.47 -3.89 6.39
CA LEU A 239 5.74 -2.94 7.22
C LEU A 239 4.96 -1.98 6.32
N LEU A 240 3.66 -1.79 6.59
CA LEU A 240 2.99 -0.59 6.11
C LEU A 240 3.28 0.58 7.04
N LEU A 241 3.92 1.63 6.53
CA LEU A 241 4.32 2.79 7.34
C LEU A 241 3.32 3.93 7.19
N LYS A 242 2.46 4.11 8.21
CA LYS A 242 1.54 5.24 8.32
C LYS A 242 1.99 6.13 9.49
N VAL A 243 2.56 7.28 9.16
CA VAL A 243 3.11 8.23 10.17
C VAL A 243 2.09 8.64 11.25
N ASN A 244 0.79 8.65 10.94
CA ASN A 244 -0.25 9.03 11.88
C ASN A 244 -0.74 7.89 12.79
N GLN A 245 -0.38 6.63 12.52
CA GLN A 245 -0.60 5.54 13.47
C GLN A 245 0.35 5.66 14.68
N ILE A 246 1.55 6.20 14.49
CA ILE A 246 2.56 6.37 15.55
C ILE A 246 2.71 7.80 16.07
N GLY A 247 2.29 8.81 15.29
CA GLY A 247 2.10 10.18 15.77
C GLY A 247 3.32 11.11 15.64
N SER A 248 4.51 10.62 15.28
CA SER A 248 5.68 11.47 15.03
C SER A 248 6.55 10.97 13.89
N VAL A 249 7.24 11.91 13.22
CA VAL A 249 8.21 11.60 12.15
C VAL A 249 9.37 10.76 12.69
N THR A 250 9.85 11.06 13.90
CA THR A 250 10.97 10.33 14.52
C THR A 250 10.61 8.87 14.75
N GLU A 251 9.43 8.59 15.32
CA GLU A 251 9.01 7.22 15.59
C GLU A 251 8.71 6.45 14.29
N ALA A 252 8.17 7.13 13.27
CA ALA A 252 8.01 6.52 11.95
C ALA A 252 9.35 6.14 11.31
N ILE A 253 10.38 7.01 11.40
CA ILE A 253 11.74 6.67 10.94
C ILE A 253 12.29 5.48 11.73
N GLN A 254 12.08 5.44 13.05
CA GLN A 254 12.53 4.32 13.89
C GLN A 254 11.83 3.01 13.53
N ALA A 255 10.51 3.04 13.29
CA ALA A 255 9.75 1.88 12.84
C ALA A 255 10.24 1.36 11.47
N CYS A 256 10.48 2.27 10.51
CA CYS A 256 11.09 1.92 9.22
C CYS A 256 12.44 1.24 9.39
N LYS A 257 13.34 1.81 10.20
CA LYS A 257 14.68 1.25 10.44
C LYS A 257 14.62 -0.11 11.14
N LEU A 258 13.69 -0.27 12.08
CA LEU A 258 13.46 -1.54 12.77
C LEU A 258 13.00 -2.63 11.79
N ALA A 259 12.05 -2.32 10.90
CA ALA A 259 11.61 -3.25 9.87
C ALA A 259 12.76 -3.62 8.92
N GLN A 260 13.48 -2.63 8.37
CA GLN A 260 14.62 -2.87 7.48
C GLN A 260 15.75 -3.68 8.15
N ALA A 261 16.02 -3.44 9.44
CA ALA A 261 17.01 -4.22 10.20
C ALA A 261 16.63 -5.70 10.37
N ASN A 262 15.32 -6.02 10.34
CA ASN A 262 14.81 -7.38 10.31
C ASN A 262 14.71 -7.97 8.89
N GLY A 263 15.25 -7.27 7.87
CA GLY A 263 15.22 -7.70 6.48
C GLY A 263 13.85 -7.54 5.81
N TRP A 264 12.96 -6.73 6.38
CA TRP A 264 11.64 -6.48 5.82
C TRP A 264 11.66 -5.36 4.79
N GLY A 265 10.72 -5.44 3.85
CA GLY A 265 10.31 -4.28 3.07
C GLY A 265 9.59 -3.24 3.95
N VAL A 266 9.48 -2.03 3.44
CA VAL A 266 8.62 -1.00 4.03
C VAL A 266 7.84 -0.37 2.90
N MET A 267 6.52 -0.29 3.03
CA MET A 267 5.67 0.45 2.11
C MET A 267 5.13 1.68 2.81
N VAL A 268 5.61 2.85 2.39
CA VAL A 268 5.07 4.12 2.88
C VAL A 268 3.63 4.24 2.38
N SER A 269 2.73 4.68 3.26
CA SER A 269 1.32 4.69 2.97
C SER A 269 0.64 6.01 3.31
N HIS A 270 -0.33 6.36 2.47
CA HIS A 270 -1.33 7.37 2.74
C HIS A 270 -2.36 6.90 3.78
N ARG A 271 -3.44 7.68 3.93
CA ARG A 271 -4.69 7.26 4.57
C ARG A 271 -5.84 7.42 3.58
N SER A 272 -6.93 6.67 3.79
CA SER A 272 -8.16 6.84 3.01
C SER A 272 -8.71 8.26 3.11
N GLY A 273 -8.67 8.88 4.29
CA GLY A 273 -8.82 10.33 4.45
C GLY A 273 -7.49 11.06 4.27
N GLU A 274 -7.21 11.58 3.07
CA GLU A 274 -6.01 12.39 2.78
C GLU A 274 -6.32 13.87 2.54
N THR A 275 -5.23 14.63 2.42
CA THR A 275 -5.13 16.06 2.20
C THR A 275 -4.24 16.35 0.97
N GLU A 276 -4.05 17.60 0.64
CA GLU A 276 -3.11 18.07 -0.36
C GLU A 276 -1.63 17.94 0.05
N ASP A 277 -1.33 17.66 1.33
CA ASP A 277 0.04 17.59 1.84
C ASP A 277 0.82 16.47 1.15
N THR A 278 2.05 16.74 0.69
CA THR A 278 2.86 15.77 -0.07
C THR A 278 3.96 15.10 0.76
N PHE A 279 3.95 15.23 2.09
CA PHE A 279 5.04 14.78 2.96
C PHE A 279 5.48 13.33 2.70
N ILE A 280 4.54 12.41 2.47
CA ILE A 280 4.86 10.99 2.27
C ILE A 280 5.61 10.71 0.95
N ALA A 281 5.52 11.59 -0.04
CA ALA A 281 6.31 11.52 -1.27
C ALA A 281 7.80 11.79 -0.99
N ASP A 282 8.09 12.80 -0.17
CA ASP A 282 9.45 13.07 0.28
C ASP A 282 9.93 12.01 1.28
N LEU A 283 9.03 11.51 2.13
CA LEU A 283 9.32 10.48 3.13
C LEU A 283 9.77 9.16 2.48
N VAL A 284 9.05 8.66 1.48
CA VAL A 284 9.38 7.38 0.84
C VAL A 284 10.74 7.41 0.14
N VAL A 285 11.09 8.54 -0.47
CA VAL A 285 12.40 8.75 -1.10
C VAL A 285 13.49 8.89 -0.05
N GLY A 286 13.26 9.71 0.99
CA GLY A 286 14.24 9.90 2.06
C GLY A 286 14.51 8.64 2.88
N LEU A 287 13.50 7.79 3.07
CA LEU A 287 13.62 6.49 3.74
C LEU A 287 14.16 5.37 2.84
N CYS A 288 14.27 5.62 1.52
CA CYS A 288 14.74 4.65 0.53
C CYS A 288 14.00 3.31 0.61
N THR A 289 12.69 3.35 0.77
CA THR A 289 11.89 2.13 1.02
C THR A 289 11.55 1.37 -0.26
N GLY A 290 11.56 2.05 -1.41
CA GLY A 290 11.39 1.43 -2.73
C GLY A 290 9.93 1.20 -3.14
N GLN A 291 8.95 1.51 -2.29
CA GLN A 291 7.53 1.30 -2.60
C GLN A 291 6.61 2.26 -1.80
N ILE A 292 5.55 2.73 -2.46
CA ILE A 292 4.54 3.61 -1.86
C ILE A 292 3.14 3.22 -2.31
N LYS A 293 2.19 3.14 -1.38
CA LYS A 293 0.75 3.17 -1.71
C LYS A 293 0.16 4.53 -1.36
N THR A 294 -0.32 5.25 -2.36
CA THR A 294 -0.90 6.59 -2.15
C THR A 294 -2.15 6.84 -3.01
N GLY A 295 -2.88 5.78 -3.35
CA GLY A 295 -4.20 5.79 -4.00
C GLY A 295 -4.17 5.49 -5.49
N ALA A 296 -5.30 5.67 -6.16
CA ALA A 296 -5.36 5.61 -7.62
C ALA A 296 -4.61 6.78 -8.27
N PRO A 297 -4.29 6.72 -9.57
CA PRO A 297 -3.97 7.90 -10.37
C PRO A 297 -5.25 8.75 -10.64
N CYS A 298 -6.05 9.00 -9.59
CA CYS A 298 -7.30 9.73 -9.59
C CYS A 298 -7.46 10.42 -8.22
N ARG A 299 -8.14 11.57 -8.21
CA ARG A 299 -8.31 12.47 -7.05
C ARG A 299 -7.00 13.14 -6.60
N SER A 300 -7.06 14.45 -6.34
CA SER A 300 -5.86 15.29 -6.24
C SER A 300 -5.09 15.11 -4.94
N GLU A 301 -5.72 14.66 -3.87
CA GLU A 301 -5.05 14.29 -2.63
C GLU A 301 -4.11 13.08 -2.82
N ARG A 302 -4.34 12.26 -3.87
CA ARG A 302 -3.47 11.16 -4.32
C ARG A 302 -2.41 11.67 -5.28
N LEU A 303 -2.88 12.33 -6.35
CA LEU A 303 -2.02 12.87 -7.40
C LEU A 303 -1.02 13.90 -6.88
N ALA A 304 -1.30 14.63 -5.79
CA ALA A 304 -0.35 15.55 -5.19
C ALA A 304 0.97 14.83 -4.83
N LYS A 305 0.90 13.62 -4.28
CA LYS A 305 2.08 12.81 -3.91
C LYS A 305 2.78 12.26 -5.14
N TYR A 306 2.03 11.69 -6.08
CA TYR A 306 2.61 11.18 -7.33
C TYR A 306 3.28 12.28 -8.16
N ASN A 307 2.66 13.47 -8.23
CA ASN A 307 3.25 14.63 -8.89
C ASN A 307 4.50 15.11 -8.15
N GLN A 308 4.51 15.05 -6.81
CA GLN A 308 5.72 15.37 -6.04
C GLN A 308 6.84 14.38 -6.32
N LEU A 309 6.55 13.08 -6.43
CA LEU A 309 7.55 12.07 -6.79
C LEU A 309 8.13 12.30 -8.19
N MET A 310 7.32 12.73 -9.18
CA MET A 310 7.85 13.14 -10.49
C MET A 310 8.78 14.35 -10.39
N ARG A 311 8.47 15.34 -9.53
CA ARG A 311 9.35 16.50 -9.32
C ARG A 311 10.66 16.09 -8.65
N ILE A 312 10.61 15.21 -7.66
CA ILE A 312 11.79 14.68 -6.98
C ILE A 312 12.66 13.89 -7.97
N GLU A 313 12.04 13.06 -8.82
CA GLU A 313 12.77 12.35 -9.89
C GLU A 313 13.47 13.33 -10.85
N GLU A 314 12.78 14.38 -11.29
CA GLU A 314 13.35 15.42 -12.15
C GLU A 314 14.50 16.18 -11.46
N GLU A 315 14.36 16.50 -10.17
CA GLU A 315 15.38 17.19 -9.38
C GLU A 315 16.64 16.34 -9.14
N LEU A 316 16.47 15.03 -8.92
CA LEU A 316 17.58 14.09 -8.78
C LEU A 316 18.33 13.83 -10.10
N GLY A 317 17.64 13.97 -11.24
CA GLY A 317 18.24 13.81 -12.57
C GLY A 317 18.95 12.46 -12.71
N ASP A 318 20.22 12.48 -13.13
CA ASP A 318 21.03 11.26 -13.33
C ASP A 318 21.29 10.46 -12.03
N GLN A 319 21.01 11.03 -10.86
CA GLN A 319 21.11 10.33 -9.57
C GLN A 319 19.83 9.55 -9.22
N ALA A 320 18.73 9.79 -9.94
CA ALA A 320 17.48 9.09 -9.71
C ALA A 320 17.63 7.60 -10.03
N ARG A 321 17.39 6.75 -9.03
CA ARG A 321 17.29 5.29 -9.21
C ARG A 321 15.86 4.87 -8.94
N PHE A 322 15.23 4.17 -9.88
CA PHE A 322 13.90 3.61 -9.69
C PHE A 322 13.98 2.19 -9.11
N ALA A 323 13.19 1.90 -8.08
CA ALA A 323 13.22 0.61 -7.39
C ALA A 323 12.90 -0.59 -8.30
N GLY A 324 11.95 -0.43 -9.22
CA GLY A 324 11.53 -1.48 -10.16
C GLY A 324 11.28 -2.83 -9.48
N HIS A 325 11.82 -3.90 -10.05
CA HIS A 325 11.71 -5.26 -9.48
C HIS A 325 12.33 -5.40 -8.08
N ASN A 326 13.20 -4.47 -7.65
CA ASN A 326 13.82 -4.46 -6.33
C ASN A 326 13.00 -3.70 -5.28
N PHE A 327 11.71 -3.40 -5.52
CA PHE A 327 10.85 -2.63 -4.60
C PHE A 327 10.83 -3.13 -3.14
N ARG A 328 11.04 -4.44 -2.91
CA ARG A 328 11.13 -5.06 -1.58
C ARG A 328 12.46 -4.81 -0.88
N ASN A 329 13.53 -4.62 -1.64
CA ASN A 329 14.90 -4.41 -1.16
C ASN A 329 15.69 -3.49 -2.12
N PRO A 330 15.38 -2.19 -2.15
CA PRO A 330 16.02 -1.24 -3.07
C PRO A 330 17.51 -1.00 -2.78
N SER A 331 18.02 -1.41 -1.61
CA SER A 331 19.45 -1.29 -1.28
C SER A 331 20.35 -2.20 -2.13
N ALA A 332 19.77 -3.13 -2.90
CA ALA A 332 20.48 -3.98 -3.84
C ALA A 332 20.74 -3.32 -5.21
N LEU A 333 20.28 -2.07 -5.42
CA LEU A 333 20.47 -1.29 -6.65
C LEU A 333 21.85 -0.64 -6.78
#